data_AF-A0A348AKA9-F1
#
_entry.id   AF-A0A348AKA9-F1
#
_cell.length_a   1.000
_cell.length_b   1.000
_cell.length_c   1.000
_cell.angle_alpha   90.00
_cell.angle_beta   90.00
_cell.angle_gamma   90.00
#
_symmetry.space_group_name_H-M   'P 1'
#
loop_
_entity.id
_entity.type
_entity.pdbx_description
1 polymer ?
#
loop_
_entity_poly.entity_id
_entity_poly.type
_entity_poly.pdbx_seq_one_letter_code
_entity_poly.pdbx_strand_id
1 'polypeptide(L)'
;MFDAIYLPKLDSLTPTLASTLLKAMEEAGELARAVLKFLPYEQYSPAELADRIEAPGLLADVAEELLDVAQVCVTMIFVMEEYHGVNVDDLVTYHLRKLTAKNYRYDESRTYSISTRQAAGTQPGNFKCLNLPRLAISGVTLLTTVCKIQEELGELTQYIGKHSRASGEKAGLDQTEVFRGSALELLDVAQCCFTMMYILAERYAVDIPCLVSRHVAKLKRKGYCS
;
A
#
# COMPACT_ATOMS: atom_id res chain seq x y z
N MET A 1 -0.49 0.75 -21.28
CA MET A 1 0.53 1.20 -20.30
C MET A 1 -0.24 1.89 -19.19
N PHE A 2 -0.16 1.43 -17.94
CA PHE A 2 -0.93 2.04 -16.85
C PHE A 2 -0.23 3.30 -16.34
N ASP A 3 -1.06 4.28 -15.97
CA ASP A 3 -0.62 5.41 -15.17
C ASP A 3 -0.13 4.92 -13.81
N ALA A 4 0.91 5.58 -13.32
CA ALA A 4 1.45 5.27 -12.01
C ALA A 4 0.46 5.65 -10.90
N ILE A 5 0.42 4.84 -9.84
CA ILE A 5 -0.37 5.09 -8.64
C ILE A 5 0.41 6.07 -7.76
N TYR A 6 -0.25 7.14 -7.32
CA TYR A 6 0.32 8.16 -6.44
C TYR A 6 -0.55 8.31 -5.21
N LEU A 7 -0.06 7.84 -4.07
CA LEU A 7 -0.75 8.00 -2.79
C LEU A 7 -0.19 9.22 -2.04
N PRO A 8 -1.02 10.19 -1.64
CA PRO A 8 -0.56 11.42 -1.01
C PRO A 8 -0.15 11.19 0.43
N LYS A 9 0.74 12.06 0.93
CA LYS A 9 0.89 12.30 2.37
C LYS A 9 -0.42 12.82 2.97
N LEU A 10 -0.73 12.39 4.20
CA LEU A 10 -1.86 12.90 4.98
C LEU A 10 -1.36 13.93 6.01
N ASP A 11 -1.39 15.21 5.65
CA ASP A 11 -0.81 16.30 6.45
C ASP A 11 -1.48 16.53 7.81
N SER A 12 -2.70 16.03 8.01
CA SER A 12 -3.45 16.19 9.25
C SER A 12 -3.25 15.04 10.25
N LEU A 13 -2.37 14.07 9.95
CA LEU A 13 -2.18 12.86 10.76
C LEU A 13 -0.73 12.73 11.24
N THR A 14 -0.57 12.41 12.52
CA THR A 14 0.71 12.08 13.16
C THR A 14 0.62 10.75 13.91
N PRO A 15 0.34 9.62 13.20
CA PRO A 15 0.22 8.32 13.83
C PRO A 15 1.54 7.86 14.47
N THR A 16 1.40 6.97 15.45
CA THR A 16 2.52 6.20 16.01
C THR A 16 2.66 4.86 15.28
N LEU A 17 3.78 4.14 15.46
CA LEU A 17 3.91 2.76 14.94
C LEU A 17 2.81 1.85 15.47
N ALA A 18 2.45 1.97 16.75
CA ALA A 18 1.40 1.15 17.37
C ALA A 18 0.01 1.45 16.78
N SER A 19 -0.36 2.72 16.64
CA SER A 19 -1.65 3.09 16.01
C SER A 19 -1.67 2.75 14.53
N THR A 20 -0.54 2.83 13.83
CA THR A 20 -0.40 2.40 12.44
C THR A 20 -0.62 0.91 12.31
N LEU A 21 -0.02 0.10 13.18
CA LEU A 21 -0.22 -1.36 13.17
C LEU A 21 -1.70 -1.70 13.37
N LEU A 22 -2.37 -1.11 14.36
CA LEU A 22 -3.80 -1.33 14.60
C LEU A 22 -4.65 -0.95 13.38
N LYS A 23 -4.37 0.21 12.78
CA LYS A 23 -5.10 0.67 11.60
C LYS A 23 -4.81 -0.22 10.38
N ALA A 24 -3.57 -0.64 10.18
CA ALA A 24 -3.21 -1.54 9.09
C ALA A 24 -3.87 -2.92 9.24
N MET A 25 -4.00 -3.44 10.48
CA MET A 25 -4.76 -4.67 10.75
C MET A 25 -6.26 -4.50 10.46
N GLU A 26 -6.84 -3.35 10.80
CA GLU A 26 -8.23 -3.02 10.47
C GLU A 26 -8.44 -3.04 8.95
N GLU A 27 -7.69 -2.23 8.19
CA GLU A 27 -7.82 -2.14 6.72
C GLU A 27 -7.51 -3.49 6.05
N ALA A 28 -6.54 -4.26 6.53
CA ALA A 28 -6.23 -5.58 6.00
C ALA A 28 -7.39 -6.58 6.24
N GLY A 29 -8.09 -6.47 7.37
CA GLY A 29 -9.30 -7.24 7.66
C GLY A 29 -10.48 -6.84 6.75
N GLU A 30 -10.63 -5.56 6.47
CA GLU A 30 -11.64 -5.06 5.52
C GLU A 30 -11.37 -5.55 4.10
N LEU A 31 -10.10 -5.49 3.65
CA LEU A 31 -9.66 -6.08 2.39
C LEU A 31 -9.94 -7.58 2.33
N ALA A 32 -9.58 -8.34 3.38
CA ALA A 32 -9.84 -9.78 3.42
C ALA A 32 -11.34 -10.09 3.27
N ARG A 33 -12.21 -9.32 3.93
CA ARG A 33 -13.66 -9.42 3.81
C ARG A 33 -14.15 -9.10 2.39
N ALA A 34 -13.65 -8.04 1.76
CA ALA A 34 -14.00 -7.69 0.38
C ALA A 34 -13.56 -8.78 -0.60
N VAL A 35 -12.33 -9.29 -0.45
CA VAL A 35 -11.79 -10.40 -1.26
C VAL A 35 -12.64 -11.66 -1.11
N LEU A 36 -13.02 -12.04 0.11
CA LEU A 36 -13.86 -13.22 0.33
C LEU A 36 -15.21 -13.12 -0.37
N LYS A 37 -15.82 -11.93 -0.40
CA LYS A 37 -17.08 -11.70 -1.15
C LYS A 37 -16.88 -11.79 -2.66
N PHE A 38 -15.75 -11.30 -3.17
CA PHE A 38 -15.45 -11.34 -4.60
C PHE A 38 -14.91 -12.71 -5.08
N LEU A 39 -14.38 -13.54 -4.18
CA LEU A 39 -13.72 -14.81 -4.51
C LEU A 39 -14.50 -15.74 -5.45
N PRO A 40 -15.84 -15.92 -5.32
CA PRO A 40 -16.62 -16.75 -6.25
C PRO A 40 -16.59 -16.24 -7.70
N TYR A 41 -16.17 -15.00 -7.90
CA TYR A 41 -16.13 -14.32 -9.19
C TYR A 41 -14.73 -14.21 -9.78
N GLU A 42 -13.67 -14.51 -9.02
CA GLU A 42 -12.28 -14.28 -9.43
C GLU A 42 -11.91 -15.05 -10.70
N GLN A 43 -12.56 -16.17 -11.03
CA GLN A 43 -12.25 -16.92 -12.26
C GLN A 43 -12.85 -16.29 -13.54
N TYR A 44 -13.82 -15.39 -13.44
CA TYR A 44 -14.54 -14.88 -14.60
C TYR A 44 -13.74 -13.83 -15.38
N SER A 45 -13.97 -13.79 -16.68
CA SER A 45 -13.51 -12.71 -17.55
C SER A 45 -14.29 -11.41 -17.32
N PRO A 46 -13.78 -10.24 -17.76
CA PRO A 46 -14.50 -8.97 -17.64
C PRO A 46 -15.92 -8.99 -18.23
N ALA A 47 -16.10 -9.65 -19.37
CA ALA A 47 -17.41 -9.76 -20.02
C ALA A 47 -18.39 -10.58 -19.15
N GLU A 48 -17.94 -11.70 -18.58
CA GLU A 48 -18.76 -12.52 -17.69
C GLU A 48 -19.07 -11.82 -16.36
N LEU A 49 -18.15 -10.99 -15.85
CA LEU A 49 -18.41 -10.16 -14.66
C LEU A 49 -19.46 -9.10 -14.91
N ALA A 50 -19.48 -8.49 -16.10
CA ALA A 50 -20.46 -7.46 -16.46
C ALA A 50 -21.90 -7.98 -16.46
N ASP A 51 -22.10 -9.28 -16.78
CA ASP A 51 -23.40 -9.93 -16.74
C ASP A 51 -23.90 -10.24 -15.31
N ARG A 52 -23.04 -10.05 -14.30
CA ARG A 52 -23.34 -10.34 -12.89
C ARG A 52 -23.57 -9.04 -12.13
N ILE A 53 -24.80 -8.83 -11.69
CA ILE A 53 -25.26 -7.58 -11.05
C ILE A 53 -24.33 -7.13 -9.91
N GLU A 54 -23.89 -8.04 -9.05
CA GLU A 54 -23.13 -7.71 -7.83
C GLU A 54 -21.61 -7.65 -8.05
N ALA A 55 -21.07 -8.35 -9.06
CA ALA A 55 -19.64 -8.59 -9.16
C ALA A 55 -18.80 -7.31 -9.43
N PRO A 56 -19.23 -6.36 -10.28
CA PRO A 56 -18.52 -5.09 -10.45
C PRO A 56 -18.42 -4.27 -9.17
N GLY A 57 -19.47 -4.26 -8.34
CA GLY A 57 -19.47 -3.58 -7.04
C GLY A 57 -18.49 -4.22 -6.06
N LEU A 58 -18.50 -5.55 -5.97
CA LEU A 58 -17.57 -6.30 -5.12
C LEU A 58 -16.10 -6.14 -5.55
N LEU A 59 -15.84 -6.06 -6.85
CA LEU A 59 -14.50 -5.76 -7.36
C LEU A 59 -14.06 -4.34 -7.00
N ALA A 60 -14.99 -3.37 -7.09
CA ALA A 60 -14.71 -2.00 -6.68
C ALA A 60 -14.40 -1.92 -5.18
N ASP A 61 -15.13 -2.64 -4.33
CA ASP A 61 -14.83 -2.76 -2.90
C ASP A 61 -13.40 -3.28 -2.69
N VAL A 62 -13.01 -4.38 -3.33
CA VAL A 62 -11.64 -4.92 -3.23
C VAL A 62 -10.58 -3.87 -3.62
N ALA A 63 -10.82 -3.13 -4.71
CA ALA A 63 -9.88 -2.12 -5.17
C ALA A 63 -9.78 -0.92 -4.22
N GLU A 64 -10.89 -0.51 -3.60
CA GLU A 64 -10.91 0.55 -2.58
C GLU A 64 -10.18 0.15 -1.31
N GLU A 65 -10.38 -1.08 -0.83
CA GLU A 65 -9.69 -1.60 0.36
C GLU A 65 -8.18 -1.78 0.13
N LEU A 66 -7.76 -2.17 -1.08
CA LEU A 66 -6.33 -2.21 -1.44
C LEU A 66 -5.67 -0.83 -1.32
N LEU A 67 -6.38 0.23 -1.71
CA LEU A 67 -5.90 1.61 -1.56
C LEU A 67 -5.86 2.04 -0.11
N ASP A 68 -6.87 1.68 0.69
CA ASP A 68 -6.90 2.04 2.11
C ASP A 68 -5.72 1.40 2.89
N VAL A 69 -5.45 0.11 2.67
CA VAL A 69 -4.26 -0.58 3.24
C VAL A 69 -2.96 0.11 2.81
N ALA A 70 -2.81 0.40 1.51
CA ALA A 70 -1.62 1.05 0.99
C ALA A 70 -1.45 2.46 1.55
N GLN A 71 -2.53 3.22 1.70
CA GLN A 71 -2.53 4.58 2.20
C GLN A 71 -2.09 4.65 3.66
N VAL A 72 -2.51 3.71 4.51
CA VAL A 72 -2.03 3.62 5.91
C VAL A 72 -0.51 3.46 5.94
N CYS A 73 0.03 2.58 5.08
CA CYS A 73 1.47 2.34 5.01
C CYS A 73 2.24 3.56 4.54
N VAL A 74 1.80 4.18 3.44
CA VAL A 74 2.40 5.39 2.88
C VAL A 74 2.38 6.54 3.89
N THR A 75 1.30 6.70 4.64
CA THR A 75 1.17 7.74 5.66
C THR A 75 2.24 7.61 6.73
N MET A 76 2.43 6.41 7.28
CA MET A 76 3.42 6.21 8.34
C MET A 76 4.87 6.31 7.83
N ILE A 77 5.13 5.91 6.57
CA ILE A 77 6.44 6.12 5.93
C ILE A 77 6.80 7.61 5.91
N PHE A 78 5.87 8.50 5.52
CA PHE A 78 6.10 9.93 5.54
C PHE A 78 6.24 10.51 6.96
N VAL A 79 5.50 9.98 7.93
CA VAL A 79 5.65 10.40 9.34
C VAL A 79 7.04 10.06 9.87
N MET A 80 7.57 8.88 9.52
CA MET A 80 8.93 8.49 9.90
C MET A 80 10.00 9.35 9.21
N GLU A 81 9.76 9.77 7.97
CA GLU A 81 10.63 10.73 7.28
C GLU A 81 10.74 12.04 8.05
N GLU A 82 9.58 12.61 8.43
CA GLU A 82 9.51 13.96 8.98
C GLU A 82 9.93 14.04 10.44
N TYR A 83 9.54 13.05 11.25
CA TYR A 83 9.69 13.12 12.71
C TYR A 83 10.76 12.18 13.28
N HIS A 84 11.23 11.22 12.47
CA HIS A 84 12.15 10.18 12.95
C HIS A 84 13.42 10.06 12.10
N GLY A 85 13.65 10.97 11.15
CA GLY A 85 14.89 11.07 10.39
C GLY A 85 15.11 9.91 9.40
N VAL A 86 14.05 9.20 9.03
CA VAL A 86 14.13 8.10 8.07
C VAL A 86 14.25 8.67 6.65
N ASN A 87 15.35 8.39 5.96
CA ASN A 87 15.48 8.77 4.56
C ASN A 87 14.68 7.81 3.66
N VAL A 88 13.54 8.27 3.16
CA VAL A 88 12.64 7.40 2.37
C VAL A 88 13.15 7.14 0.95
N ASP A 89 13.93 8.04 0.34
CA ASP A 89 14.56 7.75 -0.95
C ASP A 89 15.57 6.60 -0.83
N ASP A 90 16.34 6.57 0.28
CA ASP A 90 17.22 5.44 0.60
C ASP A 90 16.42 4.16 0.87
N LEU A 91 15.26 4.25 1.52
CA LEU A 91 14.38 3.11 1.74
C LEU A 91 13.83 2.53 0.45
N VAL A 92 13.31 3.38 -0.45
CA VAL A 92 12.80 2.94 -1.76
C VAL A 92 13.93 2.29 -2.55
N THR A 93 15.12 2.91 -2.57
CA THR A 93 16.30 2.35 -3.23
C THR A 93 16.66 0.97 -2.66
N TYR A 94 16.67 0.83 -1.34
CA TYR A 94 16.92 -0.45 -0.68
C TYR A 94 15.84 -1.50 -1.01
N HIS A 95 14.57 -1.11 -0.96
CA HIS A 95 13.44 -1.97 -1.28
C HIS A 95 13.50 -2.49 -2.71
N LEU A 96 13.78 -1.63 -3.70
CA LEU A 96 13.95 -2.04 -5.10
C LEU A 96 15.12 -3.02 -5.29
N ARG A 97 16.26 -2.80 -4.60
CA ARG A 97 17.38 -3.75 -4.59
C ARG A 97 16.99 -5.10 -3.99
N LYS A 98 16.23 -5.10 -2.88
CA LYS A 98 15.68 -6.31 -2.26
C LYS A 98 14.79 -7.07 -3.24
N LEU A 99 13.93 -6.36 -3.99
CA LEU A 99 13.07 -6.97 -5.00
C LEU A 99 13.87 -7.63 -6.12
N THR A 100 14.87 -6.93 -6.67
CA THR A 100 15.76 -7.48 -7.70
C THR A 100 16.53 -8.70 -7.19
N ALA A 101 17.02 -8.68 -5.95
CA ALA A 101 17.71 -9.82 -5.33
C ALA A 101 16.78 -11.04 -5.15
N LYS A 102 15.49 -10.82 -4.90
CA LYS A 102 14.45 -11.86 -4.87
C LYS A 102 13.98 -12.31 -6.27
N ASN A 103 14.62 -11.83 -7.34
CA ASN A 103 14.27 -12.08 -8.74
C ASN A 103 12.90 -11.55 -9.18
N TYR A 104 12.34 -10.56 -8.47
CA TYR A 104 11.15 -9.86 -8.98
C TYR A 104 11.55 -8.95 -10.14
N ARG A 105 10.81 -9.06 -11.25
CA ARG A 105 11.01 -8.24 -12.44
C ARG A 105 10.02 -7.08 -12.45
N TYR A 106 10.46 -5.89 -12.85
CA TYR A 106 9.63 -4.71 -13.04
C TYR A 106 10.25 -3.79 -14.11
N ASP A 107 9.57 -2.72 -14.47
CA ASP A 107 10.01 -1.79 -15.51
C ASP A 107 11.10 -0.85 -14.99
N GLU A 108 12.37 -1.26 -15.11
CA GLU A 108 13.54 -0.48 -14.69
C GLU A 108 13.75 0.82 -15.48
N SER A 109 13.01 1.05 -16.57
CA SER A 109 13.07 2.32 -17.32
C SER A 109 12.34 3.47 -16.62
N ARG A 110 11.53 3.16 -15.59
CA ARG A 110 10.79 4.14 -14.81
C ARG A 110 11.51 4.49 -13.51
N THR A 111 11.34 5.75 -13.10
CA THR A 111 11.73 6.20 -11.76
C THR A 111 10.64 5.85 -10.76
N TYR A 112 11.00 5.06 -9.75
CA TYR A 112 10.19 4.80 -8.57
C TYR A 112 10.79 5.58 -7.42
N SER A 113 10.06 6.54 -6.89
CA SER A 113 10.55 7.46 -5.88
C SER A 113 9.40 8.09 -5.12
N ILE A 114 9.74 8.87 -4.11
CA ILE A 114 8.87 9.96 -3.69
C ILE A 114 8.96 11.06 -4.74
N SER A 115 7.82 11.63 -5.10
CA SER A 115 7.78 12.86 -5.89
C SER A 115 6.82 13.84 -5.25
N THR A 116 7.19 15.11 -5.25
CA THR A 116 6.28 16.19 -4.91
C THR A 116 5.55 16.61 -6.18
N ARG A 117 4.22 16.44 -6.19
CA ARG A 117 3.38 16.78 -7.35
C ARG A 117 2.49 17.97 -7.06
N GLN A 118 2.35 18.86 -8.04
CA GLN A 118 1.30 19.88 -8.03
C GLN A 118 -0.06 19.23 -8.23
N ALA A 119 -1.05 19.61 -7.43
CA ALA A 119 -2.43 19.19 -7.65
C ALA A 119 -2.91 19.63 -9.04
N ALA A 120 -3.42 18.71 -9.85
CA ALA A 120 -4.10 19.06 -11.10
C ALA A 120 -5.49 19.63 -10.79
N GLY A 121 -5.64 20.96 -10.82
CA GLY A 121 -6.89 21.68 -10.53
C GLY A 121 -6.70 22.94 -9.68
N THR A 122 -7.79 23.67 -9.41
CA THR A 122 -7.87 25.03 -8.80
C THR A 122 -7.42 25.17 -7.34
N GLN A 123 -6.58 24.27 -6.82
CA GLN A 123 -6.02 24.43 -5.47
C GLN A 123 -4.49 24.45 -5.49
N PRO A 124 -3.85 25.50 -4.93
CA PRO A 124 -2.41 25.55 -4.81
C PRO A 124 -1.95 24.57 -3.72
N GLY A 125 -1.09 23.61 -4.08
CA GLY A 125 -0.53 22.66 -3.14
C GLY A 125 0.36 21.62 -3.81
N ASN A 126 1.49 21.33 -3.17
CA ASN A 126 2.45 20.31 -3.54
C ASN A 126 2.28 19.14 -2.57
N PHE A 127 1.87 17.95 -3.03
CA PHE A 127 1.76 16.78 -2.15
C PHE A 127 2.89 15.80 -2.46
N LYS A 128 3.56 15.30 -1.41
CA LYS A 128 4.48 14.16 -1.54
C LYS A 128 3.65 12.92 -1.86
N CYS A 129 4.07 12.20 -2.88
CA CYS A 129 3.44 10.96 -3.33
C CYS A 129 4.47 9.84 -3.43
N LEU A 130 4.10 8.64 -2.97
CA LEU A 130 4.87 7.43 -3.22
C LEU A 130 4.37 6.74 -4.50
N ASN A 131 5.30 6.29 -5.34
CA ASN A 131 5.05 5.45 -6.51
C ASN A 131 5.92 4.19 -6.47
N LEU A 132 5.30 3.02 -6.59
CA LEU A 132 5.94 1.71 -6.57
C LEU A 132 5.70 0.92 -7.86
N PRO A 133 6.63 0.02 -8.26
CA PRO A 133 6.52 -0.76 -9.49
C PRO A 133 5.33 -1.72 -9.52
N ARG A 134 4.89 -2.07 -10.72
CA ARG A 134 4.19 -3.35 -10.96
C ARG A 134 5.24 -4.46 -11.03
N LEU A 135 5.13 -5.46 -10.16
CA LEU A 135 5.96 -6.65 -10.28
C LEU A 135 5.37 -7.62 -11.32
N ALA A 136 6.21 -8.16 -12.20
CA ALA A 136 5.84 -9.19 -13.15
C ALA A 136 5.88 -10.57 -12.48
N ILE A 137 4.81 -10.92 -11.78
CA ILE A 137 4.66 -12.18 -11.04
C ILE A 137 3.49 -12.96 -11.63
N SER A 138 3.70 -14.25 -11.92
CA SER A 138 2.67 -15.16 -12.40
C SER A 138 1.95 -15.86 -11.25
N GLY A 139 0.65 -16.12 -11.41
CA GLY A 139 -0.11 -16.95 -10.46
C GLY A 139 -0.48 -16.26 -9.15
N VAL A 140 -0.31 -14.94 -9.05
CA VAL A 140 -0.81 -14.17 -7.91
C VAL A 140 -2.33 -14.07 -7.98
N THR A 141 -2.99 -14.43 -6.90
CA THR A 141 -4.45 -14.29 -6.68
C THR A 141 -4.72 -13.27 -5.58
N LEU A 142 -5.96 -12.77 -5.52
CA LEU A 142 -6.41 -11.89 -4.45
C LEU A 142 -6.19 -12.52 -3.06
N LEU A 143 -6.48 -13.82 -2.93
CA LEU A 143 -6.26 -14.55 -1.68
C LEU A 143 -4.78 -14.58 -1.29
N THR A 144 -3.88 -14.90 -2.24
CA THR A 144 -2.43 -14.92 -1.95
C THR A 144 -1.90 -13.53 -1.60
N THR A 145 -2.46 -12.46 -2.18
CA THR A 145 -2.12 -11.08 -1.80
C THR A 145 -2.54 -10.75 -0.38
N VAL A 146 -3.75 -11.14 0.04
CA VAL A 146 -4.19 -10.97 1.44
C VAL A 146 -3.27 -11.73 2.40
N CYS A 147 -2.92 -12.98 2.08
CA CYS A 147 -1.97 -13.75 2.90
C CYS A 147 -0.60 -13.06 2.99
N LYS A 148 -0.10 -12.52 1.88
CA LYS A 148 1.19 -11.83 1.87
C LYS A 148 1.15 -10.54 2.70
N ILE A 149 0.09 -9.74 2.57
CA ILE A 149 -0.10 -8.54 3.42
C ILE A 149 -0.09 -8.94 4.91
N GLN A 150 -0.79 -10.02 5.27
CA GLN A 150 -0.83 -10.50 6.66
C GLN A 150 0.54 -10.96 7.17
N GLU A 151 1.36 -11.58 6.32
CA GLU A 151 2.75 -11.96 6.63
C GLU A 151 3.60 -10.71 6.92
N GLU A 152 3.59 -9.71 6.03
CA GLU A 152 4.37 -8.48 6.20
C GLU A 152 3.92 -7.66 7.43
N LEU A 153 2.62 -7.65 7.75
CA LEU A 153 2.13 -7.04 8.99
C LEU A 153 2.60 -7.80 10.25
N GLY A 154 2.81 -9.12 10.13
CA GLY A 154 3.45 -9.92 11.17
C GLY A 154 4.93 -9.54 11.38
N GLU A 155 5.67 -9.29 10.29
CA GLU A 155 7.06 -8.81 10.35
C GLU A 155 7.13 -7.40 10.96
N LEU A 156 6.23 -6.49 10.58
CA LEU A 156 6.09 -5.18 11.23
C LEU A 156 5.85 -5.32 12.75
N THR A 157 4.96 -6.24 13.15
CA THR A 157 4.68 -6.52 14.56
C THR A 157 5.94 -7.00 15.28
N GLN A 158 6.79 -7.77 14.62
CA GLN A 158 8.05 -8.24 15.19
C GLN A 158 9.00 -7.07 15.51
N TYR A 159 9.14 -6.08 14.62
CA TYR A 159 9.97 -4.90 14.87
C TYR A 159 9.45 -4.07 16.06
N ILE A 160 8.13 -3.86 16.13
CA ILE A 160 7.47 -3.13 17.23
C ILE A 160 7.58 -3.91 18.56
N GLY A 161 7.43 -5.24 18.50
CA GLY A 161 7.50 -6.14 19.65
C GLY A 161 8.91 -6.22 20.26
N LYS A 162 9.95 -6.35 19.41
CA LYS A 162 11.35 -6.35 19.83
C LYS A 162 11.78 -5.03 20.48
N HIS A 163 11.24 -3.90 20.02
CA HIS A 163 11.46 -2.61 20.68
C HIS A 163 10.91 -2.61 22.11
N SER A 164 9.71 -3.16 22.28
CA SER A 164 8.99 -3.20 23.55
C SER A 164 9.41 -4.34 24.48
N ARG A 165 10.33 -5.22 24.03
CA ARG A 165 10.70 -6.49 24.67
C ARG A 165 9.49 -7.36 25.02
N ALA A 166 8.44 -7.27 24.20
CA ALA A 166 7.13 -7.84 24.50
C ALA A 166 7.16 -9.38 24.62
N SER A 167 8.18 -10.03 24.05
CA SER A 167 8.39 -11.48 24.11
C SER A 167 9.46 -11.90 25.12
N GLY A 168 9.95 -10.97 25.96
CA GLY A 168 10.96 -11.25 26.97
C GLY A 168 12.41 -11.27 26.45
N GLU A 169 12.69 -10.60 25.32
CA GLU A 169 14.05 -10.55 24.77
C GLU A 169 15.03 -9.82 25.71
N LYS A 170 16.27 -10.36 25.84
CA LYS A 170 17.33 -9.78 26.68
C LYS A 170 17.88 -8.45 26.16
N ALA A 171 17.83 -8.26 24.84
CA ALA A 171 18.23 -7.04 24.15
C ALA A 171 17.10 -6.62 23.20
N GLY A 172 16.73 -5.34 23.24
CA GLY A 172 15.79 -4.75 22.29
C GLY A 172 16.54 -4.13 21.12
N LEU A 173 15.82 -3.88 20.02
CA LEU A 173 16.33 -3.10 18.90
C LEU A 173 16.42 -1.62 19.30
N ASP A 174 17.42 -0.91 18.77
CA ASP A 174 17.46 0.53 18.92
C ASP A 174 16.33 1.21 18.11
N GLN A 175 16.07 2.48 18.43
CA GLN A 175 14.97 3.21 17.83
C GLN A 175 15.13 3.40 16.30
N THR A 176 16.37 3.55 15.83
CA THR A 176 16.67 3.73 14.40
C THR A 176 16.42 2.43 13.64
N GLU A 177 16.85 1.30 14.19
CA GLU A 177 16.59 -0.03 13.63
C GLU A 177 15.10 -0.33 13.56
N VAL A 178 14.34 0.05 14.59
CA VAL A 178 12.88 -0.17 14.64
C VAL A 178 12.17 0.65 13.58
N PHE A 179 12.45 1.94 13.45
CA PHE A 179 11.82 2.77 12.43
C PHE A 179 12.22 2.34 11.02
N ARG A 180 13.51 2.06 10.79
CA ARG A 180 13.98 1.62 9.48
C ARG A 180 13.39 0.27 9.08
N GLY A 181 13.36 -0.71 9.99
CA GLY A 181 12.74 -2.01 9.76
C GLY A 181 11.25 -1.88 9.50
N SER A 182 10.54 -1.15 10.37
CA SER A 182 9.10 -0.90 10.21
C SER A 182 8.77 -0.24 8.87
N ALA A 183 9.56 0.73 8.42
CA ALA A 183 9.36 1.38 7.14
C ALA A 183 9.56 0.44 5.94
N LEU A 184 10.48 -0.52 6.03
CA LEU A 184 10.68 -1.53 5.00
C LEU A 184 9.50 -2.50 4.92
N GLU A 185 8.95 -2.92 6.05
CA GLU A 185 7.78 -3.81 6.03
C GLU A 185 6.51 -3.09 5.56
N LEU A 186 6.34 -1.80 5.91
CA LEU A 186 5.27 -0.98 5.35
C LEU A 186 5.42 -0.78 3.83
N LEU A 187 6.66 -0.68 3.31
CA LEU A 187 6.91 -0.66 1.87
C LEU A 187 6.54 -1.98 1.21
N ASP A 188 6.82 -3.13 1.83
CA ASP A 188 6.45 -4.44 1.31
C ASP A 188 4.92 -4.62 1.26
N VAL A 189 4.20 -4.19 2.29
CA VAL A 189 2.72 -4.16 2.28
C VAL A 189 2.20 -3.27 1.14
N ALA A 190 2.70 -2.03 1.03
CA ALA A 190 2.30 -1.11 -0.03
C ALA A 190 2.59 -1.67 -1.43
N GLN A 191 3.76 -2.31 -1.61
CA GLN A 191 4.16 -2.96 -2.86
C GLN A 191 3.20 -4.09 -3.26
N CYS A 192 2.71 -4.88 -2.29
CA CYS A 192 1.70 -5.91 -2.54
C CYS A 192 0.40 -5.28 -3.06
N CYS A 193 -0.09 -4.23 -2.41
CA CYS A 193 -1.29 -3.52 -2.86
C CYS A 193 -1.13 -2.91 -4.26
N PHE A 194 -0.02 -2.23 -4.53
CA PHE A 194 0.26 -1.62 -5.83
C PHE A 194 0.29 -2.66 -6.94
N THR A 195 1.00 -3.77 -6.73
CA THR A 195 1.09 -4.86 -7.70
C THR A 195 -0.30 -5.44 -7.99
N MET A 196 -1.11 -5.69 -6.96
CA MET A 196 -2.46 -6.22 -7.15
C MET A 196 -3.38 -5.23 -7.86
N MET A 197 -3.31 -3.93 -7.53
CA MET A 197 -4.08 -2.91 -8.26
C MET A 197 -3.77 -2.91 -9.76
N TYR A 198 -2.50 -3.00 -10.15
CA TYR A 198 -2.13 -3.14 -11.57
C TYR A 198 -2.65 -4.44 -12.19
N ILE A 199 -2.64 -5.56 -11.45
CA ILE A 199 -3.23 -6.82 -11.92
C ILE A 199 -4.74 -6.68 -12.13
N LEU A 200 -5.46 -6.00 -11.23
CA LEU A 200 -6.90 -5.76 -11.41
C LEU A 200 -7.18 -4.85 -12.60
N ALA A 201 -6.34 -3.85 -12.84
CA ALA A 201 -6.43 -2.98 -14.02
C ALA A 201 -6.22 -3.77 -15.32
N GLU A 202 -5.25 -4.69 -15.35
CA GLU A 202 -4.99 -5.58 -16.49
C GLU A 202 -6.10 -6.59 -16.73
N ARG A 203 -6.52 -7.26 -15.66
CA ARG A 203 -7.40 -8.42 -15.75
C ARG A 203 -8.86 -8.04 -15.86
N TYR A 204 -9.28 -6.98 -15.19
CA TYR A 204 -10.67 -6.58 -15.04
C TYR A 204 -10.97 -5.16 -15.53
N ALA A 205 -10.00 -4.51 -16.19
CA ALA A 205 -10.14 -3.14 -16.69
C ALA A 205 -10.54 -2.11 -15.62
N VAL A 206 -10.08 -2.32 -14.37
CA VAL A 206 -10.25 -1.32 -13.30
C VAL A 206 -9.56 -0.02 -13.68
N ASP A 207 -10.32 1.08 -13.67
CA ASP A 207 -9.81 2.44 -13.92
C ASP A 207 -9.08 2.97 -12.67
N ILE A 208 -7.77 2.77 -12.64
CA ILE A 208 -6.90 3.23 -11.55
C ILE A 208 -6.95 4.76 -11.36
N PRO A 209 -6.80 5.60 -12.41
CA PRO A 209 -6.93 7.04 -12.26
C PRO A 209 -8.23 7.49 -11.58
N CYS A 210 -9.37 6.93 -11.99
CA CYS A 210 -10.67 7.21 -11.38
C CYS A 210 -10.71 6.76 -9.91
N LEU A 211 -10.22 5.54 -9.63
CA LEU A 211 -10.18 4.96 -8.30
C LEU A 211 -9.33 5.80 -7.32
N VAL A 212 -8.11 6.17 -7.72
CA VAL A 212 -7.22 7.02 -6.93
C VAL A 212 -7.85 8.40 -6.70
N SER A 213 -8.47 8.99 -7.73
CA SER A 213 -9.14 10.28 -7.60
C SER A 213 -10.30 10.25 -6.59
N ARG A 214 -11.12 9.19 -6.62
CA ARG A 214 -12.20 8.97 -5.65
C ARG A 214 -11.65 8.76 -4.23
N HIS A 215 -10.56 8.00 -4.10
CA HIS A 215 -9.90 7.75 -2.83
C HIS A 215 -9.32 9.05 -2.23
N VAL A 216 -8.59 9.86 -3.00
CA VAL A 216 -8.09 11.17 -2.55
C VAL A 216 -9.24 12.09 -2.16
N ALA A 217 -10.33 12.14 -2.95
CA ALA A 217 -11.51 12.92 -2.58
C ALA A 217 -12.15 12.44 -1.26
N LYS A 218 -12.16 11.13 -0.99
CA LYS A 218 -12.60 10.54 0.29
C LYS A 218 -11.74 11.05 1.44
N LEU A 219 -10.41 11.03 1.28
CA LEU A 219 -9.47 11.51 2.30
C LEU A 219 -9.61 13.01 2.58
N LYS A 220 -9.78 13.84 1.54
CA LYS A 220 -10.06 15.28 1.69
C LYS A 220 -11.34 15.54 2.48
N ARG A 221 -12.43 14.82 2.18
CA ARG A 221 -13.69 14.93 2.94
C ARG A 221 -13.54 14.54 4.41
N LYS A 222 -12.66 13.60 4.72
CA LYS A 222 -12.32 13.22 6.10
C LYS A 222 -11.37 14.21 6.78
N GLY A 223 -10.86 15.21 6.06
CA GLY A 223 -9.93 16.21 6.58
C GLY A 223 -8.49 15.71 6.72
N TYR A 224 -8.13 14.59 6.08
CA TYR A 224 -6.80 13.96 6.25
C TYR A 224 -5.72 14.58 5.36
N CYS A 225 -6.08 15.17 4.23
CA CYS A 225 -5.18 15.89 3.35
C CYS A 225 -5.87 17.14 2.76
N SER A 226 -5.08 18.15 2.41
CA SER A 226 -5.56 19.43 1.85
C SER A 226 -5.88 19.32 0.36
#